data_AF-R2R8E2-F1
#
_entry.id   AF-R2R8E2-F1
#
_cell.length_a   1.000
_cell.length_b   1.000
_cell.length_c   1.000
_cell.angle_alpha   90.00
_cell.angle_beta   90.00
_cell.angle_gamma   90.00
#
_symmetry.space_group_name_H-M   'P 1'
#
loop_
_entity.id
_entity.type
_entity.pdbx_description
1 polymer ?
#
loop_
_entity_poly.entity_id
_entity_poly.type
_entity_poly.pdbx_seq_one_letter_code
_entity_poly.pdbx_strand_id
1 'polypeptide(L)' 'MGNLGAQKDKRNDTPISTKKPNVEDKTVRVRGDLHQIIKIDTAQNGGNVKEVMDRALEEYIRKYLPGKL' A
#
# COMPACT_ATOMS: atom_id res chain seq x y z
N MET A 1 -3.33 59.96 -13.40
CA MET A 1 -2.01 59.37 -13.06
C MET A 1 -2.28 58.17 -12.16
N GLY A 2 -1.85 56.98 -12.60
CA GLY A 2 -2.39 55.69 -12.18
C GLY A 2 -1.84 55.16 -10.86
N ASN A 3 -2.73 54.50 -10.12
CA ASN A 3 -2.40 53.63 -9.00
C ASN A 3 -2.05 52.24 -9.54
N LEU A 4 -0.81 51.81 -9.38
CA LEU A 4 -0.35 50.45 -9.65
C LEU A 4 0.66 50.03 -8.57
N GLY A 5 0.18 49.88 -7.34
CA GLY A 5 0.90 49.15 -6.31
C GLY A 5 0.79 47.66 -6.62
N ALA A 6 1.86 47.08 -7.16
CA ALA A 6 1.94 45.68 -7.56
C ALA A 6 1.51 44.73 -6.43
N GLN A 7 0.37 44.07 -6.63
CA GLN A 7 -0.08 42.95 -5.82
C GLN A 7 0.85 41.76 -6.13
N LYS A 8 1.82 41.49 -5.24
CA LYS A 8 2.64 40.30 -5.34
C LYS A 8 1.73 39.08 -5.16
N ASP A 9 1.47 38.36 -6.25
CA ASP A 9 0.86 37.04 -6.21
C ASP A 9 1.71 36.15 -5.30
N LYS A 10 1.21 35.93 -4.08
CA LYS A 10 1.68 34.85 -3.23
C LYS A 10 1.29 33.57 -3.96
N ARG A 11 2.25 33.02 -4.71
CA ARG A 11 2.13 31.67 -5.27
C ARG A 11 1.96 30.75 -4.07
N ASN A 12 0.73 30.32 -3.83
CA ASN A 12 0.46 29.20 -2.94
C ASN A 12 0.97 27.96 -3.68
N ASP A 13 2.28 27.73 -3.60
CA ASP A 13 2.84 26.42 -3.92
C ASP A 13 2.08 25.42 -3.04
N THR A 14 1.16 24.68 -3.66
CA THR A 14 0.50 23.59 -2.99
C THR A 14 1.60 22.60 -2.67
N PRO A 15 1.97 22.37 -1.40
CA PRO A 15 3.03 21.43 -1.11
C PRO A 15 2.60 20.08 -1.67
N ILE A 16 3.37 19.57 -2.64
CA ILE A 16 3.18 18.21 -3.14
C ILE A 16 3.27 17.32 -1.92
N SER A 17 2.13 16.77 -1.52
CA SER A 17 2.01 15.87 -0.38
C SER A 17 2.91 14.67 -0.64
N THR A 18 4.07 14.63 0.00
CA THR A 18 5.02 13.51 0.03
C THR A 18 4.50 12.32 0.83
N LYS A 19 3.22 12.33 1.23
CA LYS A 19 2.58 11.17 1.83
C LYS A 19 2.51 10.08 0.78
N LYS A 20 3.43 9.11 0.87
CA LYS A 20 3.23 7.78 0.31
C LYS A 20 1.79 7.36 0.66
N PRO A 21 1.02 6.79 -0.28
CA PRO A 21 -0.29 6.25 0.07
C PRO A 21 -0.09 5.28 1.22
N ASN A 22 -0.75 5.55 2.35
CA ASN A 22 -0.67 4.69 3.51
C ASN A 22 -1.52 3.47 3.16
N VAL A 23 -0.90 2.44 2.57
CA VAL A 23 -1.58 1.20 2.26
C VAL A 23 -1.77 0.49 3.59
N GLU A 24 -2.99 0.58 4.11
CA GLU A 24 -3.36 0.00 5.39
C GLU A 24 -3.58 -1.51 5.27
N ASP A 25 -3.00 -2.26 6.19
CA ASP A 25 -3.27 -3.68 6.32
C ASP A 25 -4.68 -3.91 6.86
N LYS A 26 -5.34 -4.96 6.35
CA LYS A 26 -6.66 -5.39 6.83
C LYS A 26 -6.58 -6.80 7.39
N THR A 27 -7.21 -7.00 8.56
CA THR A 27 -7.36 -8.34 9.15
C THR A 27 -8.33 -9.16 8.32
N VAL A 28 -7.85 -10.29 7.78
CA VAL A 28 -8.64 -11.25 7.01
C VAL A 28 -8.69 -12.60 7.71
N ARG A 29 -9.75 -13.37 7.49
CA ARG A 29 -9.87 -14.74 7.98
C ARG A 29 -9.40 -15.71 6.90
N VAL A 30 -8.60 -16.67 7.29
CA VAL A 30 -8.09 -17.75 6.43
C VAL A 30 -8.39 -19.10 7.09
N ARG A 31 -8.33 -20.18 6.32
CA ARG A 31 -8.47 -21.52 6.89
C ARG A 31 -7.29 -21.81 7.84
N GLY A 32 -7.61 -22.41 8.99
CA GLY A 32 -6.63 -22.64 10.06
C GLY A 32 -5.50 -23.58 9.65
N ASP A 33 -5.79 -24.59 8.84
CA ASP A 33 -4.82 -25.55 8.30
C ASP A 33 -3.77 -24.87 7.41
N LEU A 34 -4.23 -24.03 6.47
CA LEU A 34 -3.34 -23.27 5.58
C LEU A 34 -2.47 -22.30 6.36
N HIS A 35 -3.08 -21.59 7.32
CA HIS A 35 -2.33 -20.68 8.19
C HIS A 35 -1.25 -21.41 8.99
N GLN A 36 -1.55 -22.61 9.51
CA GLN A 36 -0.60 -23.40 10.29
C GLN A 36 0.59 -23.87 9.45
N ILE A 37 0.37 -24.30 8.21
CA ILE A 37 1.45 -24.71 7.29
C ILE A 37 2.43 -23.54 7.07
N ILE A 38 1.91 -22.36 6.71
CA ILE A 38 2.73 -21.17 6.48
C ILE A 38 3.43 -20.70 7.76
N LYS A 39 2.77 -20.80 8.91
CA LYS A 39 3.37 -20.46 10.20
C LYS A 39 4.55 -21.38 10.54
N ILE A 40 4.46 -22.68 10.26
CA ILE A 40 5.56 -23.62 10.50
C ILE A 40 6.72 -23.33 9.55
N ASP A 41 6.42 -23.13 8.26
CA ASP A 41 7.43 -22.84 7.23
C ASP A 41 8.23 -21.55 7.55
N THR A 42 7.52 -20.46 7.86
CA THR A 42 8.15 -19.17 8.22
C THR A 42 8.94 -19.24 9.54
N ALA A 43 8.53 -20.09 10.48
CA ALA A 43 9.29 -20.32 11.71
C ALA A 43 10.60 -21.10 11.48
N GLN A 44 10.64 -21.98 10.47
CA GLN A 44 11.83 -22.77 10.13
C GLN A 44 12.80 -22.02 9.22
N ASN A 45 12.27 -21.35 8.19
CA ASN A 45 13.06 -20.76 7.11
C ASN A 45 13.29 -19.25 7.26
N GLY A 46 12.66 -18.63 8.27
CA GLY A 46 12.63 -17.19 8.44
C GLY A 46 11.59 -16.52 7.53
N GLY A 47 11.16 -15.31 7.93
CA GLY A 47 10.12 -14.54 7.24
C GLY A 47 8.85 -14.36 8.07
N ASN A 48 7.80 -13.81 7.45
CA ASN A 48 6.54 -13.47 8.11
C ASN A 48 5.33 -14.02 7.33
N VAL A 49 4.36 -14.58 8.06
CA VAL A 49 3.06 -15.01 7.53
C VAL A 49 2.40 -13.90 6.70
N LYS A 50 2.49 -12.64 7.13
CA LYS A 50 1.94 -11.49 6.39
C LYS A 50 2.51 -11.38 4.97
N GLU A 51 3.83 -11.44 4.83
CA GLU A 51 4.50 -11.31 3.52
C GLU A 51 4.17 -12.47 2.58
N VAL A 52 3.95 -13.67 3.14
CA VAL A 52 3.49 -14.82 2.36
C VAL A 52 2.04 -14.63 1.93
N MET A 53 1.18 -14.11 2.81
CA MET A 53 -0.22 -13.81 2.48
C MET A 53 -0.35 -12.71 1.42
N ASP A 54 0.43 -11.64 1.53
CA ASP A 54 0.44 -10.54 0.57
C ASP A 54 0.83 -11.04 -0.83
N ARG A 55 1.91 -11.85 -0.91
CA ARG A 55 2.35 -12.48 -2.17
C ARG A 55 1.31 -13.42 -2.75
N ALA A 56 0.73 -14.30 -1.93
CA ALA A 56 -0.29 -15.24 -2.38
C ALA A 56 -1.53 -14.52 -2.94
N LEU A 57 -1.95 -13.42 -2.32
CA LEU A 57 -3.06 -12.61 -2.80
C LEU A 57 -2.71 -11.83 -4.07
N GLU A 58 -1.50 -11.28 -4.16
CA GLU A 58 -1.01 -10.59 -5.36
C GLU A 58 -0.95 -11.54 -6.56
N GLU A 59 -0.41 -12.75 -6.39
CA GLU A 59 -0.38 -13.78 -7.43
C GLU A 59 -1.79 -14.19 -7.86
N TYR A 60 -2.72 -14.34 -6.90
CA TYR A 60 -4.12 -14.63 -7.18
C TYR A 60 -4.77 -13.53 -8.04
N ILE A 61 -4.58 -12.25 -7.67
CA ILE A 61 -5.13 -11.10 -8.41
C ILE A 61 -4.51 -11.05 -9.80
N ARG A 62 -3.19 -11.20 -9.94
CA ARG A 62 -2.53 -11.22 -11.25
C ARG A 62 -3.06 -12.34 -12.16
N LYS A 63 -3.35 -13.51 -11.58
CA LYS A 63 -3.83 -14.68 -12.34
C LYS A 63 -5.29 -14.55 -12.78
N TYR A 64 -6.18 -14.09 -11.91
CA TYR A 64 -7.62 -14.16 -12.15
C TYR A 64 -8.29 -12.79 -12.36
N LEU A 65 -7.62 -11.70 -11.99
CA LEU A 65 -8.13 -10.33 -12.07
C LEU A 65 -7.09 -9.41 -12.76
N PRO A 66 -6.66 -9.72 -13.99
CA PRO A 66 -5.67 -8.91 -14.70
C PRO A 66 -6.18 -7.46 -14.88
N GLY A 67 -5.29 -6.49 -14.63
CA GLY A 67 -5.60 -5.05 -14.72
C GLY A 67 -6.28 -4.44 -13.49
N LYS A 68 -6.42 -5.19 -12.39
CA LYS A 68 -6.85 -4.65 -11.08
C LYS A 68 -5.70 -4.30 -10.15
N LEU A 69 -4.48 -4.68 -10.53
CA LEU A 69 -3.25 -4.43 -9.81
C LEU A 69 -2.37 -3.47 -10.62
#